data_AF-A0A364Y1F0-F1
#
_entry.id   AF-A0A364Y1F0-F1
#
_cell.length_a   1.000
_cell.length_b   1.000
_cell.length_c   1.000
_cell.angle_alpha   90.00
_cell.angle_beta   90.00
_cell.angle_gamma   90.00
#
_symmetry.space_group_name_H-M   'P 1'
#
loop_
_entity.id
_entity.type
_entity.pdbx_description
1 polymer ?
#
loop_
_entity_poly.entity_id
_entity_poly.type
_entity_poly.pdbx_seq_one_letter_code
_entity_poly.pdbx_strand_id
1 'polypeptide(L)'
;MSALLYFYGTFLITCGIVAVAFIGLKAKTALASGGSAGVIAILVGWLHANQNASAAWVGILLSLALLVVFSWRATKTLQKVFELIPAKHPDLNGKGIAFLIIALMAVMSLVVLMIQVVSMAST
;
A
#
# COMPACT_ATOMS: atom_id res chain seq x y z
N MET A 1 0.68 -13.26 13.44
CA MET A 1 0.11 -12.64 12.22
C MET A 1 -0.76 -11.41 12.51
N SER A 2 -1.68 -11.43 13.48
CA SER A 2 -2.65 -10.34 13.70
C SER A 2 -2.02 -8.97 13.97
N ALA A 3 -1.03 -8.88 14.87
CA ALA A 3 -0.36 -7.61 15.20
C ALA A 3 0.33 -6.96 13.97
N LEU A 4 0.88 -7.79 13.07
CA LEU A 4 1.54 -7.33 11.86
C LEU A 4 0.56 -6.77 10.83
N LEU A 5 -0.62 -7.40 10.69
CA LEU A 5 -1.71 -6.89 9.84
C LEU A 5 -2.30 -5.57 10.38
N TYR A 6 -2.42 -5.42 11.70
CA TYR A 6 -2.82 -4.15 12.32
C TYR A 6 -1.80 -3.04 12.07
N PHE A 7 -0.50 -3.32 12.25
CA PHE A 7 0.56 -2.34 12.00
C PHE A 7 0.63 -1.96 10.51
N TYR A 8 0.49 -2.95 9.62
CA TYR A 8 0.43 -2.71 8.18
C TYR A 8 -0.79 -1.89 7.77
N GLY A 9 -1.97 -2.20 8.32
CA GLY A 9 -3.20 -1.47 8.00
C GLY A 9 -3.17 -0.01 8.46
N THR A 10 -2.70 0.23 9.69
CA THR A 10 -2.51 1.61 10.19
C THR A 10 -1.46 2.37 9.39
N PHE A 11 -0.36 1.72 8.99
CA PHE A 11 0.65 2.31 8.11
C PHE A 11 0.09 2.68 6.73
N LEU A 12 -0.72 1.81 6.11
CA LEU A 12 -1.37 2.12 4.82
C LEU A 12 -2.32 3.31 4.93
N ILE A 13 -3.07 3.42 6.04
CA ILE A 13 -3.98 4.54 6.29
C ILE A 13 -3.20 5.84 6.47
N THR A 14 -2.17 5.87 7.31
CA THR A 14 -1.36 7.09 7.53
C THR A 14 -0.67 7.51 6.24
N CYS A 15 -0.11 6.55 5.49
CA CYS A 15 0.53 6.80 4.21
C CYS A 15 -0.47 7.34 3.16
N GLY A 16 -1.72 6.85 3.16
CA GLY A 16 -2.80 7.38 2.32
C GLY A 16 -3.21 8.81 2.68
N ILE A 17 -3.26 9.15 3.99
CA ILE A 17 -3.54 10.51 4.48
C ILE A 17 -2.43 11.48 4.07
N VAL A 18 -1.17 11.09 4.27
CA VAL A 18 0.02 11.88 3.88
C VAL A 18 0.02 12.12 2.37
N ALA A 19 -0.34 11.12 1.55
CA ALA A 19 -0.46 11.29 0.10
C ALA A 19 -1.46 12.40 -0.28
N VAL A 20 -2.62 12.49 0.40
CA VAL A 20 -3.60 13.55 0.13
C VAL A 20 -3.10 14.93 0.57
N ALA A 21 -2.41 15.00 1.71
CA ALA A 21 -1.85 16.25 2.20
C ALA A 21 -0.83 16.88 1.23
N PHE A 22 -0.02 16.05 0.55
CA PHE A 22 1.02 16.52 -0.37
C PHE A 22 0.56 16.65 -1.84
N ILE A 23 -0.45 15.91 -2.30
CA ILE A 23 -0.86 15.84 -3.72
C ILE A 23 -2.20 16.54 -3.98
N GLY A 24 -2.99 16.82 -2.93
CA GLY A 24 -4.31 17.44 -3.04
C GLY A 24 -5.37 16.55 -3.72
N LEU A 25 -6.48 17.16 -4.15
CA LEU A 25 -7.68 16.50 -4.73
C LEU A 25 -7.42 15.56 -5.93
N LYS A 26 -6.23 15.57 -6.55
CA LYS A 26 -5.82 14.61 -7.59
C LYS A 26 -5.45 13.21 -7.02
N ALA A 27 -5.21 13.10 -5.72
CA ALA A 27 -4.87 11.84 -5.04
C ALA A 27 -6.07 11.07 -4.45
N LYS A 28 -7.31 11.37 -4.86
CA LYS A 28 -8.51 10.62 -4.43
C LYS A 28 -8.36 9.11 -4.58
N THR A 29 -7.71 8.68 -5.65
CA THR A 29 -7.44 7.25 -5.90
C THR A 29 -6.37 6.68 -4.97
N ALA A 30 -5.38 7.46 -4.53
CA ALA A 30 -4.36 7.06 -3.55
C ALA A 30 -4.94 6.90 -2.14
N LEU A 31 -5.78 7.83 -1.72
CA LEU A 31 -6.54 7.72 -0.47
C LEU A 31 -7.49 6.53 -0.52
N ALA A 32 -8.25 6.37 -1.62
CA ALA A 32 -9.21 5.29 -1.75
C ALA A 32 -8.53 3.94 -1.66
N SER A 33 -7.45 3.69 -2.40
CA SER A 33 -6.77 2.39 -2.34
C SER A 33 -6.01 2.18 -1.04
N GLY A 34 -5.25 3.16 -0.54
CA GLY A 34 -4.46 3.02 0.69
C GLY A 34 -5.35 2.93 1.94
N GLY A 35 -6.39 3.77 2.02
CA GLY A 35 -7.35 3.78 3.11
C GLY A 35 -8.23 2.53 3.13
N SER A 36 -8.85 2.15 1.99
CA SER A 36 -9.67 0.94 1.94
C SER A 36 -8.84 -0.32 2.17
N ALA A 37 -7.65 -0.42 1.59
CA ALA A 37 -6.74 -1.53 1.81
C ALA A 37 -6.31 -1.64 3.27
N GLY A 38 -6.02 -0.53 3.93
CA GLY A 38 -5.63 -0.51 5.34
C GLY A 38 -6.77 -0.95 6.26
N VAL A 39 -8.01 -0.52 5.97
CA VAL A 39 -9.20 -0.97 6.70
C VAL A 39 -9.44 -2.48 6.48
N ILE A 40 -9.31 -2.97 5.24
CA ILE A 40 -9.46 -4.40 4.95
C ILE A 40 -8.36 -5.21 5.65
N ALA A 41 -7.11 -4.73 5.68
CA ALA A 41 -6.02 -5.39 6.39
C ALA A 41 -6.28 -5.50 7.90
N ILE A 42 -6.85 -4.45 8.51
CA ILE A 42 -7.29 -4.46 9.92
C ILE A 42 -8.42 -5.47 10.13
N LEU A 43 -9.41 -5.51 9.23
CA LEU A 43 -10.52 -6.46 9.29
C LEU A 43 -10.04 -7.91 9.20
N VAL A 44 -9.09 -8.20 8.30
CA VAL A 44 -8.47 -9.53 8.16
C VAL A 44 -7.67 -9.89 9.41
N GLY A 45 -6.96 -8.93 10.01
CA GLY A 45 -6.26 -9.12 11.29
C GLY A 45 -7.20 -9.46 12.44
N TRP A 46 -8.40 -8.85 12.47
CA TRP A 46 -9.45 -9.18 13.43
C TRP A 46 -10.06 -10.56 13.17
N LEU A 47 -10.34 -10.91 11.91
CA LEU A 47 -10.88 -12.23 11.52
C LEU A 47 -9.91 -13.37 11.84
N HIS A 48 -8.61 -13.15 11.71
CA HIS A 48 -7.57 -14.11 12.05
C HIS A 48 -7.46 -14.32 13.57
N ALA A 49 -7.74 -13.29 14.39
CA ALA A 49 -7.82 -13.45 15.84
C ALA A 49 -8.97 -14.37 16.27
N ASN A 50 -9.99 -14.55 15.42
CA ASN A 50 -11.13 -15.44 15.64
C ASN A 50 -10.90 -16.89 15.14
N GLN A 51 -9.65 -17.33 14.98
CA GLN A 51 -9.23 -18.70 14.60
C GLN A 51 -9.74 -19.24 13.24
N ASN A 52 -10.18 -18.38 12.32
CA ASN A 52 -10.50 -18.83 10.97
C ASN A 52 -9.23 -19.08 10.15
N ALA A 53 -8.97 -20.34 9.79
CA ALA A 53 -7.84 -20.74 8.94
C ALA A 53 -7.86 -20.08 7.54
N SER A 54 -9.07 -19.75 7.05
CA SER A 54 -9.28 -19.02 5.80
C SER A 54 -8.80 -17.57 5.84
N ALA A 55 -8.67 -16.96 7.02
CA ALA A 55 -8.22 -15.57 7.15
C ALA A 55 -6.75 -15.36 6.74
N ALA A 56 -5.90 -16.39 6.90
CA ALA A 56 -4.50 -16.31 6.50
C ALA A 56 -4.34 -16.25 4.97
N TRP A 57 -5.11 -17.07 4.24
CA TRP A 57 -5.15 -17.06 2.78
C TRP A 57 -5.68 -15.73 2.22
N VAL A 58 -6.71 -15.16 2.87
CA VAL A 58 -7.24 -13.84 2.51
C VAL A 58 -6.21 -12.73 2.72
N GLY A 59 -5.40 -12.80 3.80
CA GLY A 59 -4.33 -11.83 4.06
C GLY A 59 -3.22 -11.85 3.00
N ILE A 60 -2.82 -13.04 2.55
CA ILE A 60 -1.84 -13.20 1.47
C ILE A 60 -2.40 -12.67 0.15
N LEU A 61 -3.62 -13.07 -0.20
CA LEU A 61 -4.26 -12.66 -1.45
C LEU A 61 -4.46 -11.13 -1.50
N LEU A 62 -4.83 -10.53 -0.36
CA LEU A 62 -4.92 -9.07 -0.22
C LEU A 62 -3.55 -8.40 -0.43
N SER A 63 -2.50 -8.88 0.24
CA SER A 63 -1.16 -8.28 0.17
C SER A 63 -0.58 -8.39 -1.25
N LEU A 64 -0.87 -9.49 -1.96
CA LEU A 64 -0.46 -9.72 -3.34
C LEU A 64 -1.22 -8.81 -4.31
N ALA A 65 -2.54 -8.70 -4.16
CA ALA A 65 -3.35 -7.79 -4.95
C ALA A 65 -2.90 -6.32 -4.77
N LEU A 66 -2.60 -5.92 -3.54
CA LEU A 66 -2.09 -4.58 -3.23
C LEU A 66 -0.72 -4.34 -3.84
N LEU A 67 0.18 -5.33 -3.80
CA LEU A 67 1.49 -5.24 -4.44
C LEU A 67 1.38 -4.95 -5.94
N VAL A 68 0.50 -5.68 -6.64
CA VAL A 68 0.28 -5.51 -8.08
C VAL A 68 -0.28 -4.11 -8.38
N VAL A 69 -1.29 -3.68 -7.62
CA VAL A 69 -1.90 -2.35 -7.77
C VAL A 69 -0.89 -1.23 -7.50
N PHE A 70 -0.10 -1.34 -6.42
CA PHE A 70 0.92 -0.34 -6.08
C PHE A 70 2.05 -0.32 -7.10
N SER A 71 2.52 -1.47 -7.57
CA SER A 71 3.56 -1.56 -8.60
C SER A 71 3.10 -0.92 -9.91
N TRP A 72 1.89 -1.25 -10.38
CA TRP A 72 1.30 -0.65 -11.57
C TRP A 72 1.19 0.88 -11.46
N ARG A 73 0.74 1.36 -10.29
CA ARG A 73 0.64 2.80 -10.02
C ARG A 73 1.99 3.49 -9.88
N ALA A 74 2.99 2.82 -9.31
CA ALA A 74 4.35 3.33 -9.25
C ALA A 74 4.90 3.55 -10.66
N THR A 75 4.75 2.58 -11.57
CA THR A 75 5.19 2.70 -12.97
C THR A 75 4.51 3.86 -13.70
N LYS A 76 3.18 4.00 -13.58
CA LYS A 76 2.45 5.12 -14.19
C LYS A 76 2.87 6.48 -13.64
N THR A 77 3.18 6.56 -12.35
CA THR A 77 3.63 7.81 -11.72
C THR A 77 5.06 8.13 -12.15
N LEU A 78 5.94 7.13 -12.21
CA LEU A 78 7.31 7.25 -12.69
C LEU A 78 7.35 7.74 -14.14
N GLN A 79 6.55 7.16 -15.05
CA GLN A 79 6.44 7.63 -16.43
C GLN A 79 6.05 9.11 -16.50
N LYS A 80 5.07 9.54 -15.71
CA LYS A 80 4.68 10.96 -15.64
C LYS A 80 5.78 11.85 -15.07
N VAL A 81 6.53 11.38 -14.09
CA VAL A 81 7.68 12.13 -13.54
C VAL A 81 8.75 12.30 -14.62
N PHE A 82 9.09 11.23 -15.36
CA PHE A 82 10.04 11.28 -16.48
C PHE A 82 9.59 12.21 -17.62
N GLU A 83 8.30 12.27 -17.94
CA GLU A 83 7.75 13.24 -18.91
C GLU A 83 7.89 14.70 -18.43
N LEU A 84 7.82 14.94 -17.11
CA LEU A 84 7.85 16.29 -16.54
C LEU A 84 9.26 16.80 -16.24
N ILE A 85 10.24 15.91 -16.08
CA ILE A 85 11.66 16.22 -15.88
C ILE A 85 12.20 17.21 -16.94
N PRO A 86 11.99 17.00 -18.25
CA PRO A 86 12.49 17.92 -19.28
C PRO A 86 11.78 19.28 -19.27
N ALA A 87 10.57 19.39 -18.69
CA ALA A 87 9.77 20.61 -18.72
C ALA A 87 10.03 21.57 -17.54
N LYS A 88 10.87 21.20 -16.55
CA LYS A 88 11.16 21.99 -15.32
C LYS A 88 9.90 22.57 -14.65
N HIS A 89 8.79 21.84 -14.75
CA HIS A 89 7.47 22.31 -14.31
C HIS A 89 7.38 22.28 -12.77
N PRO A 90 6.78 23.29 -12.11
CA PRO A 90 6.63 23.33 -10.65
C PRO A 90 5.87 22.14 -10.04
N ASP A 91 5.09 21.42 -10.85
CA ASP A 91 4.37 20.19 -10.48
C ASP A 91 5.26 18.93 -10.32
N LEU A 92 6.55 19.00 -10.67
CA LEU A 92 7.50 17.88 -10.55
C LEU A 92 7.61 17.36 -9.12
N ASN A 93 7.75 18.28 -8.16
CA ASN A 93 8.00 17.93 -6.76
C ASN A 93 6.83 17.16 -6.15
N GLY A 94 5.59 17.59 -6.42
CA GLY A 94 4.39 16.91 -5.91
C GLY A 94 4.20 15.50 -6.48
N LYS A 95 4.49 15.29 -7.76
CA LYS A 95 4.42 13.94 -8.39
C LYS A 95 5.59 13.04 -8.00
N GLY A 96 6.77 13.61 -7.76
CA GLY A 96 7.92 12.87 -7.23
C GLY A 96 7.66 12.33 -5.82
N ILE A 97 7.09 13.14 -4.94
CA ILE A 97 6.69 12.72 -3.58
C ILE A 97 5.60 11.63 -3.67
N ALA A 98 4.64 11.76 -4.59
CA ALA A 98 3.64 10.73 -4.84
C ALA A 98 4.24 9.37 -5.23
N PHE A 99 5.23 9.39 -6.14
CA PHE A 99 5.95 8.19 -6.52
C PHE A 99 6.67 7.56 -5.32
N LEU A 100 7.36 8.38 -4.51
CA LEU A 100 8.09 7.91 -3.34
C LEU A 100 7.15 7.22 -2.32
N ILE A 101 5.98 7.82 -2.05
CA ILE A 101 4.97 7.27 -1.15
C ILE A 101 4.43 5.93 -1.69
N ILE A 102 4.09 5.85 -2.98
CA ILE A 102 3.56 4.60 -3.59
C ILE A 102 4.64 3.51 -3.63
N ALA A 103 5.89 3.86 -3.93
CA ALA A 103 7.01 2.92 -3.89
C ALA A 103 7.22 2.38 -2.46
N LEU A 104 7.15 3.25 -1.45
CA LEU A 104 7.24 2.84 -0.04
C LEU A 104 6.10 1.88 0.35
N MET A 105 4.87 2.17 -0.07
CA MET A 105 3.71 1.27 0.14
C MET A 105 3.95 -0.10 -0.51
N ALA A 106 4.51 -0.14 -1.73
CA ALA A 106 4.81 -1.39 -2.43
C ALA A 106 5.87 -2.22 -1.70
N VAL A 107 6.95 -1.58 -1.25
CA VAL A 107 8.02 -2.24 -0.47
C VAL A 107 7.47 -2.83 0.83
N MET A 108 6.68 -2.06 1.57
CA MET A 108 6.07 -2.55 2.81
C MET A 108 5.09 -3.69 2.56
N SER A 109 4.31 -3.63 1.47
CA SER A 109 3.44 -4.74 1.06
C SER A 109 4.23 -6.02 0.76
N LEU A 110 5.41 -5.89 0.14
CA LEU A 110 6.32 -7.01 -0.16
C LEU A 110 6.89 -7.64 1.12
N VAL A 111 7.35 -6.80 2.06
CA VAL A 111 7.86 -7.24 3.37
C VAL A 111 6.78 -7.98 4.15
N VAL A 112 5.57 -7.43 4.19
CA VAL A 112 4.42 -8.04 4.89
C VAL A 112 4.02 -9.37 4.24
N LEU A 113 4.02 -9.46 2.92
CA LEU A 113 3.75 -10.70 2.20
C LEU A 113 4.81 -11.76 2.51
N MET A 114 6.10 -11.40 2.50
CA MET A 114 7.19 -12.32 2.86
C MET A 114 7.04 -12.85 4.29
N ILE A 115 6.76 -11.98 5.27
CA ILE A 115 6.58 -12.41 6.66
C ILE A 115 5.33 -13.29 6.82
N GLN A 116 4.25 -13.01 6.08
CA GLN A 116 3.07 -13.86 6.08
C GLN A 116 3.37 -15.26 5.51
N VAL A 117 4.10 -15.34 4.40
CA VAL A 117 4.49 -16.62 3.78
C VAL A 117 5.39 -17.42 4.72
N VAL A 118 6.41 -16.77 5.32
CA VAL A 118 7.31 -17.43 6.29
C VAL A 118 6.53 -17.93 7.51
N SER A 119 5.60 -17.12 8.04
CA SER A 119 4.79 -17.49 9.19
C SER A 119 3.79 -18.62 8.90
N MET A 120 3.33 -18.77 7.65
CA MET A 120 2.53 -19.94 7.25
C MET A 120 3.40 -21.18 7.04
N ALA A 121 4.61 -21.03 6.48
CA ALA A 121 5.52 -22.15 6.27
C ALA A 121 6.10 -22.72 7.59
N SER A 122 6.08 -21.93 8.67
CA SER A 122 6.53 -22.35 10.01
C SER A 122 5.40 -22.92 10.89
N THR A 123 4.18 -23.06 10.38
CA THR A 123 3.01 -23.63 11.10
C THR A 123 2.66 -24.99 10.49
#